data_AF-A0A652JVA6-F1
#
_entry.id   AF-A0A652JVA6-F1
#
_cell.length_a   1.000
_cell.length_b   1.000
_cell.length_c   1.000
_cell.angle_alpha   90.00
_cell.angle_beta   90.00
_cell.angle_gamma   90.00
#
_symmetry.space_group_name_H-M   'P 1'
#
loop_
_entity.id
_entity.type
_entity.pdbx_description
1 polymer ?
#
loop_
_entity_poly.entity_id
_entity_poly.type
_entity_poly.pdbx_seq_one_letter_code
_entity_poly.pdbx_strand_id
1 'polypeptide(L)' 'MRLRRAVRHGVRLRALPVRDSKLPTGPVLAVPAAAFSAFVEGVKGGQLSA' A
#
# COMPACT_ATOMS: atom_id res chain seq x y z
N MET A 1 -10.41 34.13 -4.31
CA MET A 1 -10.68 32.85 -5.01
C MET A 1 -9.37 32.04 -5.07
N ARG A 2 -9.13 31.11 -4.13
CA ARG A 2 -7.89 30.29 -4.09
C ARG A 2 -8.23 28.87 -4.58
N LEU A 3 -7.69 28.48 -5.73
CA LEU A 3 -7.80 27.11 -6.22
C LEU A 3 -6.86 26.21 -5.42
N ARG A 4 -7.38 25.43 -4.47
CA ARG A 4 -6.59 24.37 -3.83
C ARG A 4 -6.39 23.26 -4.87
N ARG A 5 -5.19 23.15 -5.43
CA ARG A 5 -4.79 22.03 -6.28
C ARG A 5 -4.87 20.76 -5.45
N ALA A 6 -5.81 19.87 -5.77
CA ALA A 6 -5.92 18.56 -5.14
C ALA A 6 -4.67 17.74 -5.48
N VAL A 7 -3.89 17.36 -4.47
CA VAL A 7 -2.77 16.42 -4.64
C VAL A 7 -3.37 15.04 -4.89
N ARG A 8 -3.18 14.51 -6.11
CA ARG A 8 -3.57 13.14 -6.45
C ARG A 8 -2.50 12.17 -5.92
N HIS A 9 -2.70 11.63 -4.72
CA HIS A 9 -1.88 10.56 -4.13
C HIS A 9 -2.31 9.18 -4.64
N GLY A 10 -2.29 8.97 -5.96
CA GLY A 10 -2.85 7.74 -6.54
C GLY A 10 -1.95 7.17 -7.62
N VAL A 11 -0.97 6.35 -7.22
CA VAL A 11 -0.34 5.42 -8.17
C VAL A 11 -1.22 4.17 -8.24
N ARG A 12 -1.75 3.84 -9.42
CA ARG A 12 -2.46 2.57 -9.65
C ARG A 12 -1.45 1.49 -10.04
N LEU A 13 -0.89 0.84 -9.04
CA LEU A 13 -0.03 -0.33 -9.25
C LEU A 13 -0.87 -1.61 -9.26
N ARG A 14 -0.46 -2.58 -10.08
CA ARG A 14 -1.00 -3.95 -10.01
C ARG A 14 -0.45 -4.73 -8.80
N ALA A 15 0.75 -4.38 -8.36
CA ALA A 15 1.40 -4.93 -7.16
C ALA A 15 2.16 -3.83 -6.40
N LEU A 16 2.15 -3.90 -5.08
CA LEU A 16 2.82 -2.99 -4.15
C LEU A 16 4.19 -3.57 -3.77
N PRO A 17 5.29 -2.82 -4.01
CA PRO A 17 6.61 -3.26 -3.59
C PRO A 17 6.77 -3.08 -2.07
N VAL A 18 7.13 -4.15 -1.37
CA VAL A 18 7.55 -4.10 0.03
C VAL A 18 9.05 -4.39 0.07
N ARG A 19 9.82 -3.38 0.47
CA ARG A 19 11.27 -3.50 0.66
C ARG A 19 11.58 -3.82 2.11
N ASP A 20 12.59 -4.65 2.34
CA ASP A 20 13.20 -4.72 3.65
C ASP A 20 13.90 -3.38 3.94
N SER A 21 13.59 -2.81 5.11
CA SER A 21 14.18 -1.54 5.55
C SER A 21 15.67 -1.66 5.87
N LYS A 22 16.15 -2.86 6.20
CA LYS A 22 17.53 -3.10 6.63
C LYS A 22 18.46 -3.49 5.49
N LEU A 23 17.92 -3.98 4.38
CA LEU A 23 18.65 -4.19 3.12
C LEU A 23 17.94 -3.47 1.95
N PRO A 24 18.03 -2.13 1.85
CA PRO A 24 17.27 -1.35 0.86
C PRO A 24 17.60 -1.69 -0.59
N THR A 25 18.79 -2.21 -0.87
CA THR A 25 19.26 -2.64 -2.20
C THR A 25 18.96 -4.11 -2.50
N GLY A 26 18.38 -4.85 -1.54
CA GLY A 26 18.06 -6.26 -1.67
C GLY A 26 16.78 -6.53 -2.47
N PRO A 27 16.34 -7.80 -2.50
CA PRO A 27 15.10 -8.21 -3.16
C PRO A 27 13.86 -7.47 -2.64
N VAL A 28 12.86 -7.35 -3.50
CA VAL A 28 11.58 -6.68 -3.19
C VAL A 28 10.45 -7.70 -3.29
N LEU A 29 9.57 -7.73 -2.28
CA LEU A 29 8.35 -8.51 -2.34
C LEU A 29 7.29 -7.74 -3.13
N ALA A 30 6.72 -8.36 -4.16
CA ALA A 30 5.62 -7.80 -4.93
C ALA A 30 4.28 -8.32 -4.39
N VAL A 31 3.56 -7.49 -3.63
CA VAL A 31 2.26 -7.86 -3.07
C VAL A 31 1.14 -7.45 -4.03
N PRO A 32 0.26 -8.34 -4.51
CA PRO A 32 -0.85 -7.94 -5.38
C PRO A 32 -1.69 -6.84 -4.75
N ALA A 33 -1.99 -5.78 -5.50
CA ALA A 33 -2.66 -4.60 -4.94
C ALA A 33 -4.05 -4.95 -4.38
N ALA A 34 -4.78 -5.85 -5.05
CA ALA A 34 -6.07 -6.35 -4.57
C ALA A 34 -5.95 -7.08 -3.22
N ALA A 35 -4.90 -7.88 -3.03
CA ALA A 35 -4.66 -8.60 -1.77
C ALA A 35 -4.32 -7.64 -0.64
N PHE A 36 -3.49 -6.62 -0.89
CA PHE A 36 -3.19 -5.59 0.11
C PHE A 36 -4.43 -4.78 0.50
N SER A 37 -5.27 -4.40 -0.46
CA SER A 37 -6.54 -3.73 -0.15
C SER A 37 -7.44 -4.61 0.73
N ALA A 38 -7.60 -5.89 0.39
CA ALA A 38 -8.38 -6.82 1.21
C ALA A 38 -7.82 -6.98 2.63
N PHE A 39 -6.48 -7.05 2.77
CA PHE A 39 -5.80 -7.07 4.06
C PHE A 39 -6.13 -5.83 4.90
N VAL A 40 -6.03 -4.62 4.32
CA VAL A 40 -6.31 -3.37 5.04
C VAL A 40 -7.77 -3.31 5.50
N GLU A 41 -8.71 -3.74 4.67
CA GLU A 41 -10.12 -3.82 5.08
C GLU A 41 -10.32 -4.85 6.20
N GLY A 42 -9.62 -5.99 6.14
CA GLY A 42 -9.56 -6.99 7.20
C GLY A 42 -9.08 -6.44 8.55
N VAL A 43 -8.02 -5.63 8.53
CA VAL A 43 -7.49 -4.94 9.73
C VAL A 43 -8.54 -3.98 10.30
N LYS A 44 -9.14 -3.13 9.46
CA LYS A 44 -10.15 -2.15 9.89
C LYS A 44 -11.40 -2.82 10.44
N GLY A 45 -11.79 -3.95 9.87
CA GLY A 45 -12.94 -4.74 10.31
C GLY A 45 -12.69 -5.55 11.59
N GLY A 46 -11.48 -5.55 12.14
CA GLY A 46 -11.13 -6.36 13.32
C GLY A 46 -11.13 -7.87 13.02
N GLN A 47 -10.94 -8.25 11.77
CA GLN A 47 -11.01 -9.65 11.31
C GLN A 47 -9.66 -10.38 11.46
N LEU A 48 -8.60 -9.65 11.78
CA LEU A 48 -7.26 -10.18 12.00
C LEU A 48 -6.88 -10.02 13.47
N SER A 49 -6.46 -11.11 14.10
CA SER A 49 -5.86 -11.13 15.44
C SER A 49 -4.35 -11.36 15.35
N ALA A 50 -3.61 -10.86 16.33
CA ALA A 50 -2.17 -11.12 16.48
C ALA A 50 -1.90 -12.48 17.12
#